data_AF-A0A7D5T1H3-F1
#
_entry.id   AF-A0A7D5T1H3-F1
#
_cell.length_a   1.000
_cell.length_b   1.000
_cell.length_c   1.000
_cell.angle_alpha   90.00
_cell.angle_beta   90.00
_cell.angle_gamma   90.00
#
_symmetry.space_group_name_H-M   'P 1'
#
loop_
_entity.id
_entity.type
_entity.pdbx_description
1 polymer ?
#
loop_
_entity_poly.entity_id
_entity_poly.type
_entity_poly.pdbx_seq_one_letter_code
_entity_poly.pdbx_strand_id
1 'polypeptide(L)'
;MSYSKFAHLMGLKKKSSEDEEDDKEKGKKAKSRRAEEDDDDADAEEDENRDVKKGRRAERKRCAAIFGSKHAAGRPDMAAHLAFNTRMSASEAIGTLATMGAVAPAKTARVSLDSRMQSEQVRLGPDGSKPATGKNALVSKMTGLYDSARGNK
;
A
#
# COMPACT_ATOMS: atom_id res chain seq x y z
N MET A 1 1.61 -40.39 40.06
CA MET A 1 1.97 -39.09 40.66
C MET A 1 3.10 -39.28 41.65
N SER A 2 4.29 -38.72 41.40
CA SER A 2 5.01 -37.86 42.36
C SER A 2 6.41 -37.56 41.80
N TYR A 3 6.75 -36.28 41.76
CA TYR A 3 8.01 -35.71 41.27
C TYR A 3 8.96 -35.46 42.46
N SER A 4 10.22 -35.85 42.33
CA SER A 4 11.33 -35.42 43.20
C SER A 4 12.58 -35.26 42.32
N LYS A 5 12.82 -34.08 41.74
CA LYS A 5 13.56 -32.91 42.27
C LYS A 5 15.08 -33.12 42.25
N PHE A 6 15.71 -32.46 41.27
CA PHE A 6 17.11 -32.06 41.09
C PHE A 6 18.11 -32.42 42.21
N ALA A 7 19.05 -33.30 41.89
CA ALA A 7 20.35 -33.36 42.54
C ALA A 7 21.38 -32.59 41.69
N HIS A 8 21.57 -31.31 42.01
CA HIS A 8 22.74 -30.54 41.60
C HIS A 8 23.83 -30.83 42.64
N LEU A 9 24.85 -31.62 42.30
CA LEU A 9 25.98 -31.86 43.21
C LEU A 9 27.30 -31.99 42.43
N MET A 10 28.05 -30.88 42.48
CA MET A 10 29.51 -30.81 42.61
C MET A 10 30.38 -31.59 41.62
N GLY A 11 30.82 -30.90 40.56
CA GLY A 11 31.96 -31.28 39.73
C GLY A 11 32.99 -30.15 39.65
N LEU A 12 33.59 -29.79 40.79
CA LEU A 12 34.70 -28.85 40.88
C LEU A 12 35.98 -29.50 40.36
N LYS A 13 36.45 -29.15 39.16
CA LYS A 13 37.88 -29.27 38.83
C LYS A 13 38.37 -28.15 37.91
N LYS A 14 39.21 -27.32 38.52
CA LYS A 14 39.99 -26.21 37.97
C LYS A 14 41.28 -26.74 37.35
N LYS A 15 41.64 -26.32 36.12
CA LYS A 15 43.02 -25.99 35.73
C LYS A 15 43.08 -25.16 34.44
N SER A 16 43.92 -24.13 34.46
CA SER A 16 44.28 -23.15 33.42
C SER A 16 45.48 -23.59 32.59
N SER A 17 45.51 -23.29 31.29
CA SER A 17 46.71 -22.91 30.50
C SER A 17 46.35 -22.60 29.04
N GLU A 18 47.02 -21.59 28.49
CA GLU A 18 47.12 -21.14 27.10
C GLU A 18 47.17 -22.20 25.97
N ASP A 19 46.78 -21.71 24.79
CA ASP A 19 47.30 -21.95 23.42
C ASP A 19 46.69 -23.00 22.46
N GLU A 20 46.60 -22.51 21.21
CA GLU A 20 46.54 -23.16 19.88
C GLU A 20 45.24 -23.79 19.35
N GLU A 21 44.76 -23.20 18.23
CA GLU A 21 44.49 -23.81 16.89
C GLU A 21 43.65 -25.11 16.83
N ASP A 22 42.78 -25.42 15.87
CA ASP A 22 42.31 -24.89 14.59
C ASP A 22 41.13 -25.82 14.19
N ASP A 23 40.34 -25.34 13.24
CA ASP A 23 39.66 -26.10 12.21
C ASP A 23 38.27 -26.77 12.40
N LYS A 24 37.34 -26.17 11.63
CA LYS A 24 36.31 -26.79 10.76
C LYS A 24 35.51 -28.00 11.27
N GLU A 25 34.19 -27.82 11.32
CA GLU A 25 33.34 -28.42 10.28
C GLU A 25 31.92 -27.85 10.19
N LYS A 26 31.33 -28.04 9.01
CA LYS A 26 30.19 -27.34 8.42
C LYS A 26 28.85 -27.94 8.85
N GLY A 27 27.85 -27.09 9.07
CA GLY A 27 26.43 -27.48 9.12
C GLY A 27 25.54 -26.43 8.43
N LYS A 28 25.01 -26.79 7.26
CA LYS A 28 24.41 -25.90 6.25
C LYS A 28 22.97 -25.45 6.57
N LYS A 29 22.69 -24.18 6.24
CA LYS A 29 21.51 -23.60 5.55
C LYS A 29 20.09 -24.03 6.00
N ALA A 30 19.34 -23.03 6.48
CA ALA A 30 17.95 -22.84 6.10
C ALA A 30 17.71 -21.36 5.73
N LYS A 31 16.93 -21.18 4.68
CA LYS A 31 16.83 -20.03 3.78
C LYS A 31 15.47 -19.35 3.98
N SER A 32 15.42 -18.06 4.31
CA SER A 32 14.24 -17.23 4.02
C SER A 32 14.54 -15.73 4.12
N ARG A 33 14.99 -15.18 2.98
CA ARG A 33 14.59 -13.86 2.41
C ARG A 33 14.23 -12.75 3.40
N ARG A 34 15.25 -12.10 3.95
CA ARG A 34 15.18 -10.67 4.28
C ARG A 34 15.98 -9.94 3.21
N ALA A 35 15.31 -9.64 2.11
CA ALA A 35 15.79 -8.67 1.14
C ALA A 35 15.49 -7.29 1.74
N GLU A 36 16.34 -6.84 2.65
CA GLU A 36 16.56 -5.41 2.79
C GLU A 36 17.57 -5.12 1.68
N GLU A 37 17.06 -4.60 0.58
CA GLU A 37 17.81 -3.95 -0.48
C GLU A 37 18.41 -2.67 0.16
N ASP A 38 19.45 -2.86 0.96
CA ASP A 38 20.44 -1.82 1.24
C ASP A 38 21.46 -1.92 0.10
N ASP A 39 20.98 -1.58 -1.10
CA ASP A 39 21.85 -1.40 -2.26
C ASP A 39 22.62 -0.11 -2.03
N ASP A 40 23.88 -0.33 -1.67
CA ASP A 40 25.05 0.52 -1.86
C ASP A 40 24.75 1.95 -2.32
N ASP A 41 24.92 2.88 -1.39
CA ASP A 41 25.56 4.14 -1.75
C ASP A 41 26.86 4.25 -0.97
N ALA A 42 27.74 3.28 -1.25
CA ALA A 42 29.16 3.38 -1.04
C ALA A 42 29.75 4.37 -2.05
N ASP A 43 29.30 5.62 -2.01
CA ASP A 43 29.98 6.72 -2.67
C ASP A 43 30.74 7.49 -1.60
N ALA A 44 32.02 7.12 -1.49
CA ALA A 44 33.02 7.76 -0.67
C ALA A 44 33.45 9.09 -1.29
N GLU A 45 32.49 9.95 -1.62
CA GLU A 45 32.74 11.30 -2.11
C GLU A 45 32.50 12.30 -0.97
N GLU A 46 33.52 13.11 -0.79
CA GLU A 46 33.76 14.07 0.27
C GLU A 46 32.65 15.14 0.35
N ASP A 47 31.79 14.98 1.35
CA ASP A 47 31.55 15.95 2.43
C ASP A 47 31.17 17.42 2.11
N GLU A 48 30.34 17.67 1.09
CA GLU A 48 29.60 18.95 1.01
C GLU A 48 28.06 18.77 1.11
N ASN A 49 27.57 17.55 0.85
CA ASN A 49 26.13 17.25 0.80
C ASN A 49 25.64 16.27 1.88
N ARG A 50 26.49 15.90 2.84
CA ARG A 50 26.13 14.94 3.90
C ARG A 50 24.96 15.42 4.74
N ASP A 51 24.92 16.71 5.07
CA ASP A 51 23.82 17.30 5.84
C ASP A 51 22.50 17.30 5.07
N VAL A 52 22.54 17.58 3.76
CA VAL A 52 21.36 17.52 2.89
C VAL A 52 20.86 16.08 2.75
N LYS A 53 21.76 15.11 2.56
CA LYS A 53 21.42 13.67 2.47
C LYS A 53 20.83 13.16 3.80
N LYS A 54 21.43 13.55 4.93
CA LYS A 54 20.94 13.24 6.28
C LYS A 54 19.58 13.87 6.53
N GLY A 55 19.38 15.13 6.16
CA GLY A 55 18.09 15.83 6.24
C GLY A 55 17.02 15.11 5.44
N ARG A 56 17.29 14.75 4.18
CA ARG A 56 16.36 13.98 3.34
C ARG A 56 16.03 12.62 3.93
N ARG A 57 17.00 11.90 4.48
CA ARG A 57 16.78 10.60 5.13
C ARG A 57 15.92 10.74 6.39
N ALA A 58 16.19 11.75 7.21
CA ALA A 58 15.40 12.06 8.40
C ALA A 58 13.96 12.44 8.03
N GLU A 59 13.78 13.25 6.99
CA GLU A 59 12.48 13.66 6.46
C GLU A 59 11.67 12.46 5.97
N ARG A 60 12.28 11.61 5.13
CA ARG A 60 11.66 10.37 4.64
C ARG A 60 11.26 9.46 5.79
N LYS A 61 12.12 9.33 6.82
CA LYS A 61 11.82 8.56 8.03
C LYS A 61 10.62 9.16 8.78
N ARG A 62 10.52 10.50 8.88
CA ARG A 62 9.34 11.16 9.49
C ARG A 62 8.07 10.84 8.71
N CYS A 63 8.07 11.03 7.39
CA CYS A 63 6.92 10.74 6.54
C CYS A 63 6.49 9.27 6.66
N ALA A 64 7.44 8.34 6.60
CA ALA A 64 7.18 6.91 6.76
C ALA A 64 6.52 6.59 8.12
N ALA A 65 6.96 7.23 9.21
CA ALA A 65 6.35 7.05 10.51
C ALA A 65 4.92 7.59 10.59
N ILE A 66 4.64 8.76 10.00
CA ILE A 66 3.30 9.36 9.98
C ILE A 66 2.32 8.47 9.21
N PHE A 67 2.64 8.15 7.96
CA PHE A 67 1.77 7.34 7.09
C PHE A 67 1.70 5.87 7.50
N GLY A 68 2.76 5.33 8.11
CA GLY A 68 2.79 3.95 8.63
C GLY A 68 2.04 3.78 9.97
N SER A 69 1.62 4.87 10.61
CA SER A 69 0.88 4.79 11.87
C SER A 69 -0.56 4.31 11.66
N LYS A 70 -1.12 3.59 12.65
CA LYS A 70 -2.51 3.11 12.61
C LYS A 70 -3.54 4.23 12.39
N HIS A 71 -3.21 5.45 12.80
CA HIS A 71 -4.12 6.60 12.78
C HIS A 71 -4.19 7.27 11.39
N ALA A 72 -3.22 7.02 10.52
CA ALA A 72 -3.24 7.53 9.15
C ALA A 72 -4.26 6.81 8.25
N ALA A 73 -4.61 5.56 8.56
CA ALA A 73 -5.48 4.73 7.71
C ALA A 73 -6.88 5.33 7.49
N GLY A 74 -7.44 6.05 8.47
CA GLY A 74 -8.75 6.69 8.34
C GLY A 74 -8.70 8.10 7.75
N ARG A 75 -7.52 8.73 7.66
CA ARG A 75 -7.37 10.14 7.29
C ARG A 75 -6.05 10.39 6.54
N PRO A 76 -5.86 9.83 5.33
CA PRO A 76 -4.63 10.00 4.57
C PRO A 76 -4.38 11.48 4.21
N ASP A 77 -5.43 12.26 3.96
CA ASP A 77 -5.33 13.68 3.61
C ASP A 77 -4.72 14.50 4.75
N MET A 78 -5.19 14.29 5.99
CA MET A 78 -4.61 14.96 7.17
C MET A 78 -3.20 14.49 7.45
N ALA A 79 -2.92 13.20 7.29
CA ALA A 79 -1.56 12.67 7.41
C ALA A 79 -0.60 13.36 6.41
N ALA A 80 -1.07 13.62 5.18
CA ALA A 80 -0.29 14.35 4.18
C ALA A 80 -0.07 15.81 4.56
N HIS A 81 -1.09 16.50 5.09
CA HIS A 81 -0.90 17.86 5.58
C HIS A 81 0.15 17.95 6.69
N LEU A 82 0.15 17.01 7.64
CA LEU A 82 1.14 16.97 8.72
C LEU A 82 2.52 16.50 8.22
N ALA A 83 2.58 15.67 7.18
CA ALA A 83 3.85 15.24 6.62
C ALA A 83 4.56 16.37 5.87
N PHE A 84 3.86 17.15 5.06
CA PHE A 84 4.49 18.11 4.14
C PHE A 84 4.47 19.56 4.59
N ASN A 85 3.44 19.97 5.35
CA ASN A 85 3.23 21.40 5.66
C ASN A 85 3.58 21.78 7.10
N THR A 86 4.00 20.83 7.93
CA THR A 86 4.33 21.09 9.33
C THR A 86 5.73 20.59 9.66
N ARG A 87 6.31 21.16 10.72
CA ARG A 87 7.63 20.80 11.26
C ARG A 87 7.54 19.97 12.55
N MET A 88 6.35 19.48 12.87
CA MET A 88 6.14 18.69 14.08
C MET A 88 6.89 17.36 14.00
N SER A 89 7.27 16.81 15.15
CA SER A 89 7.88 15.49 15.21
C SER A 89 6.90 14.40 14.76
N ALA A 90 7.41 13.24 14.33
CA ALA A 90 6.58 12.10 13.95
C ALA A 90 5.60 11.70 15.07
N SER A 91 6.06 11.68 16.33
CA SER A 91 5.24 11.34 17.49
C SER A 91 4.12 12.34 17.74
N GLU A 92 4.38 13.64 17.60
CA GLU A 92 3.35 14.67 17.76
C GLU A 92 2.33 14.57 16.62
N ALA A 93 2.78 14.36 15.39
CA ALA A 93 1.87 14.17 14.25
C ALA A 93 0.95 12.98 14.50
N ILE A 94 1.51 11.85 14.91
CA ILE A 94 0.75 10.65 15.26
C ILE A 94 -0.20 10.94 16.44
N GLY A 95 0.23 11.72 17.43
CA GLY A 95 -0.61 12.15 18.55
C GLY A 95 -1.80 12.98 18.09
N THR A 96 -1.60 13.95 17.21
CA THR A 96 -2.71 14.74 16.64
C THR A 96 -3.67 13.88 15.82
N LEU A 97 -3.16 12.95 15.02
CA LEU A 97 -3.98 11.98 14.30
C LEU A 97 -4.76 11.07 15.26
N ALA A 98 -4.16 10.69 16.39
CA ALA A 98 -4.82 9.89 17.42
C ALA A 98 -5.95 10.66 18.11
N THR A 99 -5.72 11.91 18.51
CA THR A 99 -6.74 12.80 19.09
C THR A 99 -7.88 13.05 18.11
N MET A 100 -7.57 13.20 16.83
CA MET A 100 -8.53 13.41 15.76
C MET A 100 -9.39 12.19 15.44
N GLY A 101 -8.96 10.99 15.84
CA GLY A 101 -9.66 9.74 15.57
C GLY A 101 -9.68 9.33 14.10
N ALA A 102 -10.04 8.06 13.85
CA ALA A 102 -10.26 7.57 12.50
C ALA A 102 -11.58 8.13 11.96
N VAL A 103 -11.55 8.72 10.76
CA VAL A 103 -12.77 9.02 10.01
C VAL A 103 -13.06 7.82 9.13
N ALA A 104 -14.33 7.41 9.05
CA ALA A 104 -14.72 6.34 8.14
C ALA A 104 -14.37 6.76 6.71
N PRO A 105 -13.61 5.97 5.94
CA PRO A 105 -13.31 6.32 4.56
C PRO A 105 -14.64 6.48 3.82
N ALA A 106 -14.81 7.60 3.12
CA ALA A 106 -15.94 7.78 2.23
C ALA A 106 -15.94 6.60 1.27
N LYS A 107 -16.89 5.69 1.42
CA LYS A 107 -17.04 4.52 0.57
C LYS A 107 -17.50 5.02 -0.80
N THR A 108 -16.59 5.53 -1.61
CA THR A 108 -16.83 5.64 -3.04
C THR A 108 -16.95 4.20 -3.53
N ALA A 109 -18.20 3.75 -3.68
CA ALA A 109 -18.48 2.45 -4.25
C ALA A 109 -17.72 2.38 -5.57
N ARG A 110 -16.75 1.46 -5.66
CA ARG A 110 -15.99 1.25 -6.88
C ARG A 110 -17.01 0.79 -7.92
N VAL A 111 -17.39 1.70 -8.82
CA VAL A 111 -18.30 1.38 -9.92
C VAL A 111 -17.63 0.29 -10.74
N SER A 112 -18.31 -0.84 -10.91
CA SER A 112 -17.77 -1.98 -11.64
C SER A 112 -17.51 -1.57 -13.09
N LEU A 113 -16.54 -2.23 -13.74
CA LEU A 113 -16.29 -2.05 -15.16
C LEU A 113 -17.56 -2.27 -15.98
N ASP A 114 -18.36 -3.28 -15.62
CA ASP A 114 -19.64 -3.58 -16.24
C ASP A 114 -20.63 -2.40 -16.19
N SER A 115 -20.78 -1.76 -15.02
CA SER A 115 -21.62 -0.56 -14.89
C SER A 115 -21.12 0.62 -15.73
N ARG A 116 -19.81 0.74 -15.93
CA ARG A 116 -19.23 1.79 -16.80
C ARG A 116 -19.52 1.50 -18.28
N MET A 117 -19.36 0.26 -18.71
CA MET A 117 -19.66 -0.18 -20.08
C MET A 117 -21.14 0.01 -20.45
N GLN A 118 -22.06 -0.22 -19.51
CA GLN A 118 -23.48 0.02 -19.72
C GLN A 118 -23.82 1.51 -19.88
N SER A 119 -23.07 2.40 -19.20
CA SER A 119 -23.31 3.84 -19.25
C SER A 119 -22.84 4.49 -20.55
N GLU A 120 -21.86 3.91 -21.23
CA GLU A 120 -21.33 4.37 -22.52
C GLU A 120 -22.11 3.74 -23.70
N GLN A 121 -23.41 3.99 -23.76
CA GLN A 121 -24.22 3.64 -24.94
C GLN A 121 -24.09 4.72 -26.01
N VAL A 122 -23.04 4.61 -26.83
CA VAL A 122 -22.82 5.49 -27.97
C VAL A 122 -23.86 5.17 -29.05
N ARG A 123 -24.81 6.10 -29.26
CA ARG A 123 -25.86 6.01 -30.28
C ARG A 123 -25.29 6.39 -31.64
N LEU A 124 -24.84 5.41 -32.40
CA LEU A 124 -24.35 5.62 -33.76
C LEU A 124 -25.54 5.62 -34.73
N GLY A 125 -25.94 6.81 -35.19
CA GLY A 125 -26.91 6.99 -36.28
C GLY A 125 -28.38 7.21 -35.86
N PRO A 126 -29.23 7.59 -36.82
CA PRO A 126 -30.64 7.97 -36.58
C PRO A 126 -31.51 6.87 -35.96
N ASP A 127 -31.02 5.62 -35.94
CA ASP A 127 -31.70 4.47 -35.34
C ASP A 127 -31.22 4.12 -33.91
N GLY A 128 -30.39 4.95 -33.28
CA GLY A 128 -29.79 4.67 -31.96
C GLY A 128 -30.75 4.63 -30.76
N SER A 129 -32.06 4.62 -30.98
CA SER A 129 -33.04 4.45 -29.89
C SER A 129 -33.19 2.96 -29.52
N LYS A 130 -33.50 2.68 -28.24
CA LYS A 130 -33.85 1.31 -27.84
C LYS A 130 -35.07 0.90 -28.68
N PRO A 131 -35.06 -0.28 -29.35
CA PRO A 131 -36.14 -0.64 -30.25
C PRO A 131 -37.46 -0.60 -29.50
N ALA A 132 -38.40 0.20 -30.00
CA ALA A 132 -39.75 0.23 -29.47
C ALA A 132 -40.28 -1.21 -29.49
N THR A 133 -40.74 -1.71 -28.35
CA THR A 133 -41.19 -3.11 -28.22
C THR A 133 -42.72 -3.17 -28.34
N GLY A 134 -43.24 -4.24 -28.95
CA GLY A 134 -44.69 -4.42 -29.15
C GLY A 134 -45.25 -3.57 -30.31
N LYS A 135 -46.49 -3.09 -30.18
CA LYS A 135 -47.20 -2.36 -31.26
C LYS A 135 -46.46 -1.09 -31.72
N ASN A 136 -45.70 -0.47 -30.81
CA ASN A 136 -44.89 0.71 -31.09
C ASN A 136 -43.69 0.40 -32.03
N ALA A 137 -43.25 -0.86 -32.10
CA ALA A 137 -42.23 -1.31 -33.06
C ALA A 137 -42.72 -1.22 -34.50
N LEU A 138 -43.98 -1.62 -34.72
CA LEU A 138 -44.58 -1.67 -36.05
C LEU A 138 -44.88 -0.26 -36.56
N VAL A 139 -45.38 0.61 -35.68
CA VAL A 139 -45.58 2.03 -35.99
C VAL A 139 -44.25 2.68 -36.38
N SER A 140 -43.17 2.47 -35.61
CA SER A 140 -41.84 3.03 -35.91
C SER A 140 -41.27 2.55 -37.25
N LYS A 141 -41.58 1.31 -37.66
CA LYS A 141 -41.19 0.78 -38.98
C LYS A 141 -42.02 1.41 -40.10
N MET A 142 -43.33 1.56 -39.90
CA MET A 142 -44.21 2.19 -40.89
C MET A 142 -43.87 3.67 -41.10
N THR A 143 -43.54 4.39 -40.03
CA THR A 143 -43.10 5.80 -40.12
C THR A 143 -41.76 5.92 -40.83
N GLY A 144 -40.76 5.08 -40.49
CA GLY A 144 -39.47 5.10 -41.17
C GLY A 144 -39.57 4.79 -42.68
N LEU A 145 -40.45 3.87 -43.08
CA LEU A 145 -40.72 3.60 -44.49
C LEU A 145 -41.37 4.80 -45.18
N TYR A 146 -42.35 5.44 -44.54
CA TYR A 146 -43.01 6.62 -45.08
C TYR A 146 -42.04 7.79 -45.26
N ASP A 147 -41.19 8.04 -44.27
CA ASP A 147 -40.19 9.12 -44.30
C ASP A 147 -39.14 8.85 -45.40
N SER A 148 -38.72 7.60 -45.56
CA SER A 148 -37.81 7.20 -46.65
C SER A 148 -38.41 7.37 -48.04
N ALA A 149 -39.70 7.05 -48.22
CA ALA A 149 -40.40 7.20 -49.50
C ALA A 149 -40.69 8.66 -49.84
N ARG A 150 -40.80 9.53 -48.83
CA ARG A 150 -41.01 10.97 -48.95
C ARG A 150 -39.71 11.77 -49.02
N GLY A 151 -38.56 11.14 -48.77
CA GLY A 151 -37.24 11.78 -48.85
C GLY A 151 -36.89 12.70 -47.67
N ASN A 152 -37.64 12.62 -46.58
CA ASN A 152 -37.32 13.35 -45.35
C ASN A 152 -36.38 12.47 -44.52
N LYS A 153 -35.08 12.77 -44.58
CA LYS A 153 -34.06 12.16 -43.71
C LYS A 153 -33.94 12.92 -42.40
#